data_AF-A0A7Y0ENE0-F1
#
_entry.id   AF-A0A7Y0ENE0-F1
#
_cell.length_a   1.000
_cell.length_b   1.000
_cell.length_c   1.000
_cell.angle_alpha   90.00
_cell.angle_beta   90.00
_cell.angle_gamma   90.00
#
_symmetry.space_group_name_H-M   'P 1'
#
loop_
_entity.id
_entity.type
_entity.pdbx_description
1 polymer ?
#
loop_
_entity_poly.entity_id
_entity_poly.type
_entity_poly.pdbx_seq_one_letter_code
_entity_poly.pdbx_strand_id
1 'polypeptide(L)'
;MVGSEYKYIISIHIELRHSYPVDILGDLPIKWRWFTETISEDHTPLSIPVLTYYETYCYDGVKSVDDRVKQVIDGFVDYLDTFRDPQATKSILMLMYD
;
A
#
# COMPACT_ATOMS: atom_id res chain seq x y z
N MET A 1 -4.97 7.73 35.49
CA MET A 1 -5.93 7.01 34.64
C MET A 1 -5.11 6.17 33.68
N VAL A 2 -5.21 4.85 33.76
CA VAL A 2 -4.59 3.96 32.76
C VAL A 2 -5.46 4.14 31.52
N GLY A 3 -4.99 4.95 30.56
CA GLY A 3 -5.69 5.15 29.30
C GLY A 3 -5.87 3.80 28.63
N SER A 4 -7.10 3.45 28.27
CA SER A 4 -7.41 2.22 27.56
C SER A 4 -6.54 2.17 26.29
N GLU A 5 -5.65 1.18 26.20
CA GLU A 5 -4.88 0.92 24.98
C GLU A 5 -5.85 0.49 23.88
N TYR A 6 -6.23 1.40 22.99
CA TYR A 6 -7.03 1.07 21.82
C TYR A 6 -6.10 0.50 20.75
N LYS A 7 -6.36 -0.74 20.33
CA LYS A 7 -5.66 -1.40 19.23
C LYS A 7 -6.47 -1.23 17.96
N TYR A 8 -5.82 -0.71 16.92
CA TYR A 8 -6.38 -0.51 15.61
C TYR A 8 -5.72 -1.46 14.63
N ILE A 9 -6.50 -1.94 13.66
CA ILE A 9 -5.97 -2.64 12.48
C ILE A 9 -5.97 -1.62 11.35
N ILE A 10 -4.80 -1.38 10.77
CA ILE A 10 -4.64 -0.51 9.61
C ILE A 10 -4.35 -1.40 8.40
N SER A 11 -5.24 -1.32 7.42
CA SER A 11 -5.09 -1.99 6.13
C SER A 11 -5.20 -0.94 5.03
N ILE A 12 -4.21 -0.86 4.15
CA ILE A 12 -4.23 0.01 2.97
C ILE A 12 -4.07 -0.87 1.74
N HIS A 13 -4.95 -0.69 0.76
CA HIS A 13 -4.97 -1.45 -0.47
C HIS A 13 -4.82 -0.51 -1.66
N ILE A 14 -3.87 -0.80 -2.54
CA ILE A 14 -3.65 -0.10 -3.80
C ILE A 14 -3.86 -1.13 -4.91
N GLU A 15 -5.00 -1.04 -5.58
CA GLU A 15 -5.31 -1.87 -6.74
C GLU A 15 -4.63 -1.30 -7.98
N LEU A 16 -3.85 -2.13 -8.70
CA LEU A 16 -3.27 -1.76 -9.97
C LEU A 16 -4.11 -2.41 -11.08
N ARG A 17 -4.90 -1.60 -11.80
CA ARG A 17 -5.95 -2.09 -12.70
C ARG A 17 -5.48 -2.94 -13.88
N HIS A 18 -4.17 -2.97 -14.17
CA HIS A 18 -3.67 -3.80 -15.27
C HIS A 18 -2.47 -4.67 -14.86
N SER A 19 -2.25 -5.74 -15.62
CA SER A 19 -1.12 -6.66 -15.42
C SER A 19 0.18 -5.97 -15.81
N TYR A 20 1.00 -5.65 -14.81
CA TYR A 20 2.28 -4.99 -15.02
C TYR A 20 3.43 -5.77 -14.38
N PRO A 21 4.67 -5.58 -14.87
CA PRO A 21 5.84 -6.21 -14.28
C PRO A 21 6.03 -5.70 -12.86
N VAL A 22 5.64 -6.54 -11.91
CA VAL A 22 5.76 -6.38 -10.46
C VAL A 22 7.19 -5.99 -10.05
N ASP A 23 8.15 -6.42 -10.86
CA ASP A 23 9.59 -6.17 -10.71
C ASP A 23 9.97 -4.68 -10.78
N ILE A 24 9.12 -3.79 -11.31
CA ILE A 24 9.43 -2.35 -11.39
C ILE A 24 9.63 -1.71 -10.02
N LEU A 25 8.94 -2.23 -8.99
CA LEU A 25 9.09 -1.77 -7.61
C LEU A 25 10.22 -2.51 -6.87
N GLY A 26 10.73 -3.62 -7.40
CA GLY A 26 11.74 -4.41 -6.69
C GLY A 26 11.29 -4.81 -5.28
N ASP A 27 12.20 -4.71 -4.31
CA ASP A 27 11.91 -5.07 -2.92
C ASP A 27 11.02 -4.02 -2.24
N LEU A 28 9.82 -4.44 -1.84
CA LEU A 28 8.86 -3.59 -1.15
C LEU A 28 9.34 -3.24 0.28
N PRO A 29 8.94 -2.06 0.80
CA PRO A 29 9.18 -1.73 2.20
C PRO A 29 8.50 -2.72 3.16
N ILE A 30 9.01 -2.78 4.40
CA ILE A 30 8.44 -3.63 5.45
C ILE A 30 6.92 -3.43 5.57
N LYS A 31 6.19 -4.55 5.71
CA LYS A 31 4.72 -4.67 5.79
C LYS A 31 3.93 -4.42 4.50
N TRP A 32 4.58 -3.99 3.43
CA TRP A 32 3.98 -3.98 2.10
C TRP A 32 4.13 -5.35 1.43
N ARG A 33 3.09 -5.82 0.76
CA ARG A 33 3.07 -7.10 0.05
C ARG A 33 2.22 -7.03 -1.20
N TRP A 34 2.63 -7.78 -2.21
CA TRP A 34 1.82 -8.08 -3.38
C TRP A 34 0.80 -9.18 -3.07
N PHE A 35 -0.42 -8.96 -3.50
CA PHE A 35 -1.48 -9.96 -3.60
C PHE A 35 -2.02 -9.94 -5.02
N THR A 36 -2.55 -11.07 -5.47
CA THR A 36 -3.28 -11.14 -6.72
C THR A 36 -4.72 -11.45 -6.37
N GLU A 37 -5.62 -10.56 -6.76
CA GLU A 37 -7.05 -10.86 -6.70
C GLU A 37 -7.50 -11.39 -8.06
N THR A 38 -8.31 -12.45 -8.03
CA THR A 38 -8.97 -12.99 -9.21
C THR A 38 -10.42 -12.55 -9.14
N ILE A 39 -10.74 -11.42 -9.78
CA ILE A 39 -12.10 -10.91 -9.82
C ILE A 39 -12.64 -11.10 -11.23
N SER A 40 -13.54 -12.06 -11.40
CA SER A 40 -14.46 -12.01 -12.52
C SER A 40 -15.77 -12.76 -12.23
N GLU A 41 -16.89 -12.19 -12.68
CA GLU A 41 -18.22 -12.83 -12.61
C GLU A 41 -18.32 -14.03 -13.56
N ASP A 42 -17.45 -14.11 -14.57
CA ASP A 42 -17.43 -15.13 -15.62
C ASP A 42 -16.33 -16.20 -15.41
N HIS A 43 -15.64 -16.18 -14.27
CA HIS A 43 -14.48 -17.01 -13.94
C HIS A 43 -13.25 -16.88 -14.88
N THR A 44 -13.21 -15.88 -15.77
CA THR A 44 -12.00 -15.48 -16.48
C THR A 44 -10.96 -14.93 -15.49
N PRO A 45 -9.73 -15.48 -15.42
CA PRO A 45 -8.74 -15.03 -14.45
C PRO A 45 -8.20 -13.63 -14.81
N LEU A 46 -8.88 -12.60 -14.33
CA LEU A 46 -8.35 -11.24 -14.23
C LEU A 46 -7.49 -11.19 -12.97
N SER A 47 -6.21 -11.50 -13.13
CA SER A 47 -5.21 -11.35 -12.07
C SER A 47 -4.88 -9.87 -11.91
N ILE A 48 -5.55 -9.20 -10.97
CA ILE A 48 -5.27 -7.80 -10.63
C ILE A 48 -4.19 -7.80 -9.54
N PRO A 49 -2.99 -7.26 -9.80
CA PRO A 49 -2.00 -7.09 -8.76
C PRO A 49 -2.46 -6.00 -7.79
N VAL A 50 -2.59 -6.36 -6.51
CA VAL A 50 -2.95 -5.48 -5.40
C VAL A 50 -1.75 -5.33 -4.48
N LEU A 51 -1.30 -4.10 -4.29
CA LEU A 51 -0.28 -3.77 -3.32
C LEU A 51 -0.96 -3.45 -1.98
N THR A 52 -0.70 -4.27 -0.97
CA THR A 52 -1.35 -4.16 0.35
C THR A 52 -0.34 -3.85 1.45
N TYR A 53 -0.71 -2.95 2.34
CA TYR A 53 -0.07 -2.73 3.63
C TYR A 53 -0.97 -3.20 4.77
N TYR A 54 -0.38 -3.87 5.75
CA TYR A 54 -1.10 -4.34 6.95
C TYR A 54 -0.29 -4.13 8.23
N GLU A 55 -0.90 -3.54 9.25
CA GLU A 55 -0.36 -3.53 10.60
C GLU A 55 -1.41 -3.51 11.72
N THR A 56 -0.98 -3.95 12.89
CA THR A 56 -1.65 -3.62 14.15
C THR A 56 -0.98 -2.39 14.76
N TYR A 57 -1.74 -1.34 15.01
CA TYR A 57 -1.29 -0.10 15.62
C TYR A 57 -1.90 0.06 17.01
N CYS A 58 -1.05 0.26 18.01
CA CYS A 58 -1.48 0.59 19.37
C CYS A 58 -1.49 2.10 19.53
N TYR A 59 -2.66 2.68 19.79
CA TYR A 59 -2.78 4.11 20.04
C TYR A 59 -2.21 4.45 21.42
N ASP A 60 -1.20 5.33 21.43
CA ASP A 60 -0.45 5.75 22.61
C ASP A 60 -1.02 7.00 23.29
N GLY A 61 -2.13 7.54 22.77
CA GLY A 61 -2.75 8.78 23.27
C GLY A 61 -2.15 10.07 22.69
N VAL A 62 -1.11 9.99 21.85
CA VAL A 62 -0.42 11.16 21.29
C VAL A 62 -0.60 11.25 19.77
N LYS A 63 -0.40 10.15 19.03
CA LYS A 63 -0.53 10.13 17.57
C LYS A 63 -1.82 9.44 17.14
N SER A 64 -2.69 10.18 16.45
CA SER A 64 -3.95 9.63 15.94
C SER A 64 -3.72 8.51 14.92
N VAL A 65 -4.79 7.73 14.64
CA VAL A 65 -4.77 6.74 13.56
C VAL A 65 -4.51 7.43 12.21
N ASP A 66 -5.08 8.61 11.99
CA ASP A 66 -4.89 9.38 10.76
C ASP A 66 -3.42 9.83 10.59
N ASP A 67 -2.78 10.26 11.68
CA ASP A 67 -1.34 10.58 11.66
C ASP A 67 -0.50 9.36 11.30
N ARG A 68 -0.93 8.17 11.75
CA ARG A 68 -0.23 6.92 11.43
C ARG A 68 -0.44 6.54 9.96
N VAL A 69 -1.67 6.62 9.46
CA VAL A 69 -1.97 6.37 8.04
C VAL A 69 -1.16 7.30 7.15
N LYS A 70 -1.10 8.59 7.49
CA LYS A 70 -0.27 9.56 6.78
C LYS A 70 1.21 9.18 6.77
N GLN A 71 1.77 8.80 7.92
CA GLN A 71 3.17 8.34 8.00
C GLN A 71 3.44 7.10 7.15
N VAL A 72 2.48 6.18 7.03
CA VAL A 72 2.61 4.99 6.18
C VAL A 72 2.62 5.39 4.71
N ILE A 73 1.74 6.30 4.29
CA ILE A 73 1.68 6.83 2.93
C ILE A 73 2.97 7.59 2.59
N ASP A 74 3.39 8.52 3.47
CA ASP A 74 4.59 9.32 3.27
C ASP A 74 5.83 8.42 3.13
N GLY A 75 5.96 7.39 3.98
CA GLY A 75 7.06 6.42 3.87
C GLY A 75 7.04 5.60 2.58
N PHE A 76 5.86 5.32 2.02
CA PHE A 76 5.75 4.66 0.72
C PHE A 76 6.13 5.61 -0.43
N VAL A 77 5.73 6.88 -0.35
CA VAL A 77 6.13 7.92 -1.31
C VAL A 77 7.65 8.12 -1.31
N ASP A 78 8.26 8.19 -0.12
CA ASP A 78 9.72 8.31 0.02
C ASP A 78 10.44 7.11 -0.61
N TYR A 79 9.90 5.90 -0.44
CA TYR A 79 10.41 4.71 -1.12
C TYR A 79 10.36 4.84 -2.64
N LEU A 80 9.25 5.35 -3.21
CA LEU A 80 9.15 5.62 -4.65
C LEU A 80 10.16 6.68 -5.13
N ASP A 81 10.60 7.57 -4.24
CA ASP A 81 11.64 8.56 -4.52
C ASP A 81 13.07 7.99 -4.51
N THR A 82 13.26 6.74 -4.08
CA THR A 82 14.58 6.08 -4.11
C THR A 82 14.95 5.46 -5.47
N PHE A 83 14.00 5.38 -6.40
CA PHE A 83 14.22 4.78 -7.71
C PHE A 83 15.06 5.67 -8.63
N ARG A 84 15.65 5.06 -9.68
CA ARG A 84 16.50 5.76 -10.65
C ARG A 84 15.77 6.88 -11.40
N ASP A 85 14.45 6.76 -11.57
CA ASP A 85 13.57 7.80 -12.11
C ASP A 85 12.25 7.83 -11.32
N PRO A 86 12.19 8.58 -10.21
CA PRO A 86 11.00 8.66 -9.35
C PRO A 86 9.77 9.20 -10.06
N GLN A 87 9.96 10.15 -10.98
CA GLN A 87 8.85 10.77 -11.70
C GLN A 87 8.25 9.79 -12.70
N ALA A 88 9.07 9.01 -13.39
CA ALA A 88 8.58 7.94 -14.25
C ALA A 88 7.83 6.87 -13.43
N THR A 89 8.39 6.40 -12.31
CA THR A 89 7.74 5.39 -11.45
C THR A 89 6.39 5.89 -10.90
N LYS A 90 6.34 7.12 -10.39
CA LYS A 90 5.09 7.74 -9.90
C LYS A 90 4.08 7.95 -11.02
N SER A 91 4.53 8.42 -12.19
CA SER A 91 3.64 8.59 -13.36
C SER A 91 3.08 7.26 -13.84
N ILE A 92 3.90 6.21 -13.87
CA ILE A 92 3.46 4.85 -14.20
C ILE A 92 2.37 4.40 -13.19
N LEU A 93 2.60 4.56 -11.89
CA LEU A 93 1.61 4.21 -10.85
C LEU A 93 0.32 5.06 -10.95
N MET A 94 0.40 6.33 -11.32
CA MET A 94 -0.79 7.17 -11.53
C MET A 94 -1.58 6.75 -12.77
N LEU A 95 -0.89 6.43 -13.88
CA LEU A 95 -1.52 5.90 -15.09
C LEU A 95 -2.16 4.53 -14.87
N MET A 96 -1.74 3.78 -13.84
CA MET A 96 -2.32 2.49 -13.46
C MET A 96 -3.66 2.60 -12.72
N TYR A 97 -4.03 3.81 -12.26
CA TYR A 97 -5.23 4.05 -11.45
C TYR A 97 -6.44 4.54 -12.27
N ASP A 98 -6.20 5.20 -13.42
CA ASP A 98 -7.24 5.55 -14.41
C ASP A 98 -7.84 4.29 -15.07
#